data_AF-A0A645J586-F1
#
_entry.id   AF-A0A645J586-F1
#
_cell.length_a   1.000
_cell.length_b   1.000
_cell.length_c   1.000
_cell.angle_alpha   90.00
_cell.angle_beta   90.00
_cell.angle_gamma   90.00
#
_symmetry.space_group_name_H-M   'P 1'
#
loop_
_entity.id
_entity.type
_entity.pdbx_description
1 polymer ?
#
loop_
_entity_poly.entity_id
_entity_poly.type
_entity_poly.pdbx_seq_one_letter_code
_entity_poly.pdbx_strand_id
1 'polypeptide(L)' 'MLKSETLAGIIDIYEDDYENGFKRLNEVMKHVTTIQLSQSKLAKIPGLISITEKKGLCHILVNDKEITWVDKDE' A
#
# COMPACT_ATOMS: atom_id res chain seq x y z
N MET A 1 1.05 -4.12 -12.69
CA MET A 1 0.54 -2.76 -12.94
C MET A 1 -0.12 -2.16 -11.70
N LEU A 2 -1.28 -2.65 -11.22
CA LEU A 2 -1.88 -2.10 -9.97
C LEU A 2 -0.96 -2.27 -8.75
N LYS A 3 -0.39 -3.47 -8.57
CA LYS A 3 0.58 -3.77 -7.51
C LYS A 3 1.79 -2.82 -7.56
N SER A 4 2.45 -2.73 -8.71
CA SER A 4 3.65 -1.91 -8.91
C SER A 4 3.37 -0.41 -8.75
N GLU A 5 2.22 0.08 -9.21
CA GLU A 5 1.80 1.47 -9.00
C GLU A 5 1.48 1.74 -7.54
N THR A 6 0.87 0.77 -6.84
CA THR A 6 0.63 0.87 -5.40
C THR A 6 1.94 0.95 -4.64
N LEU A 7 2.92 0.07 -4.94
CA LEU A 7 4.24 0.10 -4.33
C LEU A 7 4.91 1.46 -4.53
N ALA A 8 4.96 1.95 -5.77
CA ALA A 8 5.51 3.27 -6.08
C ALA A 8 4.78 4.40 -5.34
N GLY A 9 3.48 4.28 -5.11
CA GLY A 9 2.69 5.27 -4.38
C GLY A 9 2.84 5.21 -2.85
N ILE A 10 3.42 4.15 -2.28
CA ILE A 10 3.57 4.01 -0.82
C ILE A 10 5.02 3.91 -0.38
N ILE A 11 5.98 3.70 -1.28
CA ILE A 11 7.36 3.32 -0.91
C ILE A 11 8.02 4.39 -0.04
N ASP A 12 7.85 5.67 -0.36
CA ASP A 12 8.41 6.77 0.43
C ASP A 12 7.82 6.80 1.85
N ILE A 13 6.53 6.51 2.00
CA ILE A 13 5.87 6.42 3.31
C ILE A 13 6.28 5.14 4.05
N TYR A 14 6.58 4.06 3.33
CA TYR A 14 7.01 2.81 3.91
C TYR A 14 8.46 2.88 4.43
N GLU A 15 9.35 3.56 3.70
CA GLU A 15 10.78 3.69 4.03
C GLU A 15 11.11 4.87 4.96
N ASP A 16 10.12 5.67 5.35
CA ASP A 16 10.30 6.79 6.29
C ASP A 16 10.66 6.29 7.72
N ASP A 17 11.14 7.21 8.55
CA ASP A 17 11.58 6.93 9.91
C ASP A 17 10.37 6.81 10.85
N TYR A 18 10.16 5.60 11.40
CA TYR A 18 9.13 5.33 12.40
C TYR A 18 9.70 4.76 13.68
N GLU A 19 9.03 5.04 14.79
CA GLU A 19 9.36 4.46 16.10
C GLU A 19 9.26 2.94 16.11
N ASN A 20 8.35 2.36 15.31
CA ASN A 20 8.19 0.93 15.13
C ASN A 20 7.36 0.59 13.87
N GLY A 21 7.39 -0.67 13.46
CA GLY A 21 6.67 -1.21 12.32
C GLY A 21 5.15 -1.06 12.43
N PHE A 22 4.58 -1.01 13.64
CA PHE A 22 3.15 -0.76 13.82
C PHE A 22 2.76 0.68 13.44
N LYS A 23 3.59 1.68 13.75
CA LYS A 23 3.39 3.06 13.29
C LYS A 23 3.56 3.17 11.78
N ARG A 24 4.62 2.58 11.21
CA ARG A 24 4.81 2.49 9.75
C ARG A 24 3.59 1.91 9.06
N LEU A 25 3.11 0.76 9.54
CA LEU A 25 1.93 0.08 9.04
C LEU A 25 0.71 0.99 9.02
N ASN A 26 0.44 1.68 10.13
CA ASN A 26 -0.71 2.58 10.22
C ASN A 26 -0.61 3.73 9.21
N GLU A 27 0.55 4.35 9.03
CA GLU A 27 0.73 5.43 8.07
C GLU A 27 0.62 4.95 6.63
N VAL A 28 1.23 3.80 6.28
CA VAL A 28 1.06 3.17 4.96
C VAL A 28 -0.43 2.89 4.67
N MET A 29 -1.16 2.33 5.63
CA MET A 29 -2.58 1.98 5.44
C MET A 29 -3.51 3.20 5.39
N LYS A 30 -3.12 4.34 5.97
CA LYS A 30 -3.80 5.63 5.78
C LYS A 30 -3.47 6.21 4.41
N HIS A 31 -2.19 6.28 4.06
CA HIS A 31 -1.72 6.89 2.82
C HIS A 31 -2.23 6.17 1.58
N VAL A 32 -2.27 4.84 1.58
CA VAL A 32 -2.78 4.06 0.43
C VAL A 32 -4.26 4.39 0.11
N THR A 33 -5.02 4.95 1.06
CA THR A 33 -6.40 5.39 0.78
C THR A 33 -6.44 6.66 -0.06
N THR A 34 -5.40 7.50 0.01
CA THR A 34 -5.33 8.82 -0.62
C THR A 34 -4.69 8.78 -2.01
N ILE A 35 -3.86 7.77 -2.32
CA ILE A 35 -3.20 7.68 -3.63
C ILE A 35 -4.21 7.45 -4.77
N GLN A 36 -3.93 7.99 -5.96
CA GLN A 36 -4.71 7.73 -7.17
C GLN A 36 -4.00 6.68 -8.02
N LEU A 37 -4.69 5.59 -8.32
CA LEU A 37 -4.20 4.58 -9.26
C LEU A 37 -4.79 4.90 -10.64
N SER A 38 -3.93 5.04 -11.64
CA SER A 38 -4.31 5.57 -12.96
C SER A 38 -3.60 4.88 -14.13
N GLN A 39 -2.50 4.18 -13.88
CA GLN A 39 -1.77 3.45 -14.92
C GLN A 39 -2.61 2.30 -15.49
N SER A 40 -3.44 1.66 -14.66
CA SER A 40 -4.30 0.57 -15.10
C SER A 40 -5.59 1.03 -15.76
N LYS A 41 -5.95 0.40 -16.90
CA LYS A 41 -7.28 0.57 -17.51
C LYS A 41 -8.41 0.21 -16.55
N LEU A 42 -8.19 -0.76 -15.67
CA LEU A 42 -9.16 -1.14 -14.62
C LEU A 42 -9.33 -0.01 -13.60
N ALA A 43 -8.25 0.67 -13.21
CA ALA A 43 -8.33 1.78 -12.25
C ALA A 43 -9.12 2.98 -12.78
N LYS A 44 -9.28 3.08 -14.10
CA LYS A 44 -10.07 4.13 -14.76
C LYS A 44 -11.58 3.85 -14.76
N ILE A 45 -12.01 2.66 -14.34
CA ILE A 45 -13.43 2.33 -14.21
C ILE A 45 -13.94 2.91 -12.89
N PRO A 46 -14.86 3.89 -12.90
CA PRO A 46 -15.35 4.52 -11.68
C PRO A 46 -15.94 3.50 -10.72
N GLY A 47 -15.53 3.54 -9.46
CA GLY A 47 -16.03 2.65 -8.41
C GLY A 47 -15.44 1.24 -8.41
N LEU A 48 -14.61 0.85 -9.39
CA LEU A 48 -14.02 -0.48 -9.42
C LEU A 48 -12.91 -0.65 -8.37
N ILE A 49 -12.15 0.40 -8.09
CA ILE A 49 -11.10 0.41 -7.07
C ILE A 49 -11.53 1.35 -5.94
N SER A 50 -12.11 0.78 -4.89
CA SER A 50 -12.45 1.51 -3.67
C SER A 50 -11.29 1.48 -2.66
N ILE A 51 -11.51 2.10 -1.51
CA ILE A 51 -10.57 2.11 -0.39
C ILE A 51 -10.22 0.67 0.05
N THR A 52 -11.19 -0.24 0.01
CA THR A 52 -10.99 -1.64 0.41
C THR A 52 -10.02 -2.35 -0.52
N GLU A 53 -10.19 -2.19 -1.85
CA GLU A 53 -9.26 -2.78 -2.82
C GLU A 53 -7.86 -2.18 -2.67
N LYS A 54 -7.74 -0.86 -2.43
CA LYS A 54 -6.43 -0.23 -2.18
C LYS A 54 -5.72 -0.83 -0.98
N LYS A 55 -6.42 -1.03 0.13
CA LYS A 55 -5.87 -1.72 1.32
C LYS A 55 -5.51 -3.18 1.00
N GLY A 56 -6.34 -3.87 0.23
CA GLY A 56 -6.08 -5.23 -0.27
C GLY A 56 -4.79 -5.34 -1.09
N LEU A 57 -4.42 -4.32 -1.86
CA LEU A 57 -3.16 -4.29 -2.62
C LEU A 57 -1.93 -4.30 -1.70
N CYS A 58 -1.99 -3.69 -0.51
CA CYS A 58 -0.91 -3.80 0.49
C CYS A 58 -0.74 -5.24 1.00
N HIS A 59 -1.84 -5.97 1.21
CA HIS A 59 -1.74 -7.40 1.58
C HIS A 59 -1.06 -8.23 0.48
N ILE A 60 -1.34 -7.92 -0.80
CA ILE A 60 -0.69 -8.58 -1.94
C ILE A 60 0.81 -8.28 -1.95
N LEU A 61 1.21 -7.03 -1.71
CA LEU A 61 2.63 -6.64 -1.62
C LEU A 61 3.38 -7.41 -0.52
N VAL A 62 2.74 -7.62 0.64
CA VAL A 62 3.32 -8.43 1.73
C VAL A 62 3.45 -9.89 1.36
N ASN A 63 2.41 -10.48 0.75
CA ASN A 63 2.46 -11.87 0.28
C ASN A 63 3.59 -12.07 -0.73
N ASP A 64 3.83 -11.07 -1.57
CA ASP A 64 4.90 -11.06 -2.57
C ASP A 64 6.28 -10.68 -2.00
N LYS A 65 6.37 -10.40 -0.68
CA LYS A 65 7.59 -10.00 0.03
C LYS A 65 8.23 -8.70 -0.46
N GLU A 66 7.44 -7.82 -1.07
CA GLU A 66 7.88 -6.49 -1.52
C GLU A 66 7.97 -5.52 -0.33
N ILE A 67 7.10 -5.70 0.67
CA ILE A 67 7.09 -4.97 1.95
C ILE A 67 6.77 -5.96 3.08
N THR A 68 7.01 -5.58 4.33
CA THR A 68 6.61 -6.35 5.52
C THR A 68 5.62 -5.56 6.39
N TRP A 69 4.86 -6.27 7.23
CA TRP A 69 3.93 -5.62 8.16
C TRP A 69 4.66 -5.08 9.39
N VAL A 70 4.80 -5.92 10.39
CA VAL A 70 5.55 -5.71 11.63
C VAL A 70 6.31 -7.00 11.85
N ASP A 71 7.57 -6.93 12.20
CA ASP A 71 8.33 -8.13 12.52
C ASP A 71 7.84 -8.69 13.86
N LYS A 72 7.77 -10.02 13.98
CA LYS A 72 7.23 -10.66 15.20
C LYS A 72 8.09 -10.41 16.44
N ASP A 73 9.35 -10.06 16.21
CA ASP A 73 10.37 -9.85 17.23
C ASP A 73 10.65 -8.35 17.47
N GLU A 74 9.86 -7.47 16.84
CA GLU A 74 9.82 -6.03 17.12
C GLU A 74 8.93 -5.73 18.35
#